data_AF-A0AA47MWN9-F1
#
_entry.id   AF-A0AA47MWN9-F1
#
_cell.length_a   1.000
_cell.length_b   1.000
_cell.length_c   1.000
_cell.angle_alpha   90.00
_cell.angle_beta   90.00
_cell.angle_gamma   90.00
#
_symmetry.space_group_name_H-M   'P 1'
#
loop_
_entity.id
_entity.type
_entity.pdbx_description
1 polymer ?
#
loop_
_entity_poly.entity_id
_entity_poly.type
_entity_poly.pdbx_seq_one_letter_code
_entity_poly.pdbx_strand_id
1 'polypeptide(L)'
;MRLYLGRRGIELYDQADEVLGKLRGRARDVVTIGLRSRPSLDLKSGAQPVFDVLRQHFSESVTSFMPLADFYDTKPRPTETAVDYWIRLNKAIDTAVDGLKRQGKTVDNPSREVTVMFITHCPDTELSLVFGCKPLEEWTATDVQVRLDEHHRKKRLQQRQSFHPAGSLQTSQAVNVLQCHAQPDSQPAVSILSVDLLPADAGSVVASEAGQNLSYDSLPGIRTRYGRVVRPVVRLIQNMRQKVLAGR
;
A
#
# COMPACT_ATOMS: atom_id res chain seq x y z
N MET A 1 19.04 -18.53 -4.54
CA MET A 1 19.14 -19.90 -3.96
C MET A 1 17.78 -20.60 -3.81
N ARG A 2 16.79 -20.09 -3.07
CA ARG A 2 15.47 -20.77 -2.88
C ARG A 2 14.82 -21.30 -4.18
N LEU A 3 14.78 -20.49 -5.25
CA LEU A 3 14.27 -20.89 -6.58
C LEU A 3 15.08 -21.98 -7.32
N TYR A 4 16.28 -22.32 -6.85
CA TYR A 4 17.06 -23.46 -7.33
C TYR A 4 16.67 -24.73 -6.56
N LEU A 5 16.53 -24.65 -5.23
CA LEU A 5 16.13 -25.79 -4.38
C LEU A 5 14.79 -26.38 -4.85
N GLY A 6 13.79 -25.51 -5.05
CA GLY A 6 12.48 -25.91 -5.60
C GLY A 6 12.55 -26.48 -7.01
N ARG A 7 13.35 -25.89 -7.92
CA ARG A 7 13.53 -26.42 -9.30
C ARG A 7 14.35 -27.71 -9.38
N ARG A 8 15.12 -28.04 -8.35
CA ARG A 8 15.84 -29.32 -8.23
C ARG A 8 15.06 -30.39 -7.45
N GLY A 9 13.90 -30.04 -6.88
CA GLY A 9 13.08 -30.98 -6.09
C GLY A 9 13.74 -31.43 -4.78
N ILE A 10 14.60 -30.59 -4.17
CA ILE A 10 15.41 -31.00 -3.01
C ILE A 10 14.53 -30.99 -1.75
N GLU A 11 14.43 -32.16 -1.10
CA GLU A 11 13.66 -32.34 0.13
C GLU A 11 14.16 -31.44 1.26
N LEU A 12 13.24 -31.01 2.13
CA LEU A 12 13.54 -30.02 3.19
C LEU A 12 14.74 -30.42 4.04
N TYR A 13 14.90 -31.70 4.36
CA TYR A 13 16.02 -32.23 5.14
C TYR A 13 17.39 -31.91 4.49
N ASP A 14 17.52 -32.12 3.19
CA ASP A 14 18.78 -31.97 2.45
C ASP A 14 19.07 -30.51 2.03
N GLN A 15 18.08 -29.62 2.09
CA GLN A 15 18.25 -28.24 1.63
C GLN A 15 19.36 -27.49 2.38
N ALA A 16 19.52 -27.73 3.69
CA ALA A 16 20.58 -27.11 4.48
C ALA A 16 21.97 -27.50 3.98
N ASP A 17 22.19 -28.79 3.74
CA ASP A 17 23.48 -29.34 3.28
C ASP A 17 23.78 -29.00 1.82
N GLU A 18 22.79 -28.96 0.92
CA GLU A 18 22.98 -28.45 -0.45
C GLU A 18 23.39 -26.96 -0.45
N VAL A 19 22.81 -26.12 0.42
CA VAL A 19 23.24 -24.72 0.52
C VAL A 19 24.66 -24.64 1.09
N LEU A 20 24.96 -25.37 2.17
CA LEU A 20 26.32 -25.45 2.75
C LEU A 20 27.35 -25.93 1.72
N GLY A 21 27.03 -26.93 0.90
CA GLY A 21 27.87 -27.47 -0.17
C GLY A 21 28.25 -26.44 -1.25
N LYS A 22 27.40 -25.43 -1.48
CA LYS A 22 27.68 -24.33 -2.41
C LYS A 22 28.44 -23.16 -1.78
N LEU A 23 28.48 -23.04 -0.45
CA LEU A 23 29.28 -22.01 0.22
C LEU A 23 30.77 -22.30 0.14
N ARG A 24 31.57 -21.26 -0.10
CA ARG A 24 33.04 -21.30 -0.27
C ARG A 24 33.71 -20.18 0.53
N GLY A 25 34.95 -20.42 0.96
CA GLY A 25 35.75 -19.49 1.77
C GLY A 25 34.99 -18.95 2.99
N ARG A 26 35.25 -17.69 3.34
CA ARG A 26 34.68 -17.00 4.52
C ARG A 26 33.17 -17.15 4.69
N ALA A 27 32.39 -17.25 3.60
CA ALA A 27 30.94 -17.46 3.69
C ALA A 27 30.57 -18.84 4.24
N ARG A 28 31.36 -19.88 3.93
CA ARG A 28 31.22 -21.22 4.53
C ARG A 28 31.62 -21.18 6.00
N ASP A 29 32.78 -20.60 6.29
CA ASP A 29 33.38 -20.57 7.63
C ASP A 29 32.45 -19.87 8.65
N VAL A 30 31.93 -18.70 8.27
CA VAL A 30 30.96 -17.92 9.07
C VAL A 30 29.70 -18.73 9.37
N VAL A 31 29.15 -19.45 8.39
CA VAL A 31 27.95 -20.28 8.61
C VAL A 31 28.28 -21.49 9.47
N THR A 32 29.37 -22.21 9.22
CA THR A 32 29.76 -23.38 10.02
C THR A 32 30.03 -23.02 11.48
N ILE A 33 30.66 -21.86 11.75
CA ILE A 33 30.86 -21.34 13.11
C ILE A 33 29.53 -20.89 13.72
N GLY A 34 28.71 -20.14 12.98
CA GLY A 34 27.42 -19.65 13.44
C GLY A 34 26.44 -20.75 13.82
N LEU A 35 26.33 -21.81 13.01
CA LEU A 35 25.51 -22.99 13.32
C LEU A 35 26.06 -23.76 14.53
N ARG A 36 27.39 -23.98 14.61
CA ARG A 36 28.03 -24.64 15.77
C ARG A 36 27.75 -23.90 17.08
N SER A 37 27.67 -22.56 17.05
CA SER A 37 27.36 -21.75 18.22
C SER A 37 25.88 -21.77 18.65
N ARG A 38 24.98 -22.35 17.84
CA ARG A 38 23.52 -22.31 18.04
C ARG A 38 22.88 -23.68 17.75
N PRO A 39 23.16 -24.71 18.58
CA PRO A 39 22.72 -26.10 18.35
C PRO A 39 21.19 -26.31 18.41
N SER A 40 20.42 -25.30 18.81
CA SER A 40 18.95 -25.30 18.77
C SER A 40 18.34 -24.92 17.40
N LEU A 41 19.17 -24.61 16.40
CA LEU A 41 18.70 -24.34 15.04
C LEU A 41 18.39 -25.64 14.31
N ASP A 42 17.12 -25.92 14.05
CA ASP A 42 16.72 -27.07 13.26
C ASP A 42 17.05 -26.88 11.77
N LEU A 43 17.96 -27.69 11.26
CA LEU A 43 18.32 -27.76 9.84
C LEU A 43 17.41 -28.72 9.05
N LYS A 44 16.67 -29.61 9.71
CA LYS A 44 15.82 -30.62 9.08
C LYS A 44 14.56 -30.01 8.47
N SER A 45 14.07 -28.90 9.03
CA SER A 45 13.02 -28.05 8.46
C SER A 45 13.49 -27.15 7.31
N GLY A 46 14.74 -27.28 6.85
CA GLY A 46 15.24 -26.63 5.63
C GLY A 46 16.35 -25.61 5.83
N ALA A 47 16.83 -25.04 4.72
CA ALA A 47 17.98 -24.12 4.68
C ALA A 47 17.76 -22.74 5.35
N GLN A 48 16.64 -22.52 6.06
CA GLN A 48 16.31 -21.22 6.62
C GLN A 48 17.34 -20.71 7.64
N PRO A 49 17.86 -21.51 8.60
CA PRO A 49 18.90 -21.04 9.51
C PRO A 49 20.20 -20.66 8.79
N VAL A 50 20.55 -21.37 7.71
CA VAL A 50 21.70 -21.02 6.85
C VAL A 50 21.50 -19.65 6.20
N PHE A 51 20.30 -19.38 5.65
CA PHE A 51 19.99 -18.07 5.06
C PHE A 51 19.92 -16.94 6.10
N ASP A 52 19.60 -17.23 7.36
CA ASP A 52 19.54 -16.22 8.43
C ASP A 52 20.94 -15.89 8.99
N VAL A 53 21.83 -16.88 9.14
CA VAL A 53 23.25 -16.62 9.47
C VAL A 53 23.95 -15.87 8.33
N LEU A 54 23.70 -16.24 7.07
CA LEU A 54 24.21 -15.50 5.91
C LEU A 54 23.71 -14.05 5.90
N ARG A 55 22.41 -13.81 6.16
CA ARG A 55 21.87 -12.43 6.22
C ARG A 55 22.52 -11.64 7.34
N GLN A 56 22.63 -12.22 8.54
CA GLN A 56 23.23 -11.58 9.71
C GLN A 56 24.68 -11.09 9.49
N HIS A 57 25.47 -11.76 8.63
CA HIS A 57 26.87 -11.43 8.41
C HIS A 57 27.20 -10.79 7.05
N PHE A 58 26.31 -10.89 6.05
CA PHE A 58 26.57 -10.43 4.69
C PHE A 58 25.48 -9.51 4.11
N SER A 59 24.43 -9.14 4.84
CA SER A 59 23.54 -8.05 4.41
C SER A 59 24.18 -6.69 4.70
N GLU A 60 24.21 -5.80 3.71
CA GLU A 60 24.59 -4.39 3.87
C GLU A 60 23.68 -3.63 4.85
N SER A 61 22.45 -4.14 5.06
CA SER A 61 21.48 -3.67 6.05
C SER A 61 21.99 -3.86 7.49
N VAL A 62 22.75 -2.88 8.00
CA VAL A 62 23.04 -2.74 9.44
C VAL A 62 21.74 -2.43 10.18
N THR A 63 20.99 -3.47 10.55
CA THR A 63 19.78 -3.32 11.37
C THR A 63 20.19 -3.09 12.82
N SER A 64 19.76 -1.96 13.39
CA SER A 64 20.11 -1.58 14.76
C SER A 64 19.44 -2.51 15.80
N PHE A 65 19.75 -2.27 17.08
CA PHE A 65 19.03 -2.90 18.19
C PHE A 65 17.59 -2.37 18.35
N MET A 66 17.22 -1.27 17.67
CA MET A 66 15.92 -0.63 17.71
C MET A 66 15.33 -0.42 16.29
N PRO A 67 15.07 -1.49 15.49
CA PRO A 67 14.75 -1.35 14.06
C PRO A 67 13.51 -0.50 13.76
N LEU A 68 12.55 -0.45 14.69
CA LEU A 68 11.34 0.36 14.57
C LEU A 68 11.58 1.86 14.84
N ALA A 69 12.61 2.21 15.61
CA ALA A 69 13.04 3.60 15.78
C ALA A 69 13.69 4.10 14.48
N ASP A 70 14.58 3.31 13.87
CA ASP A 70 15.18 3.60 12.55
C ASP A 70 14.09 3.89 11.49
N PHE A 71 12.99 3.14 11.55
CA PHE A 71 11.81 3.38 10.71
C PHE A 71 11.11 4.72 11.04
N TYR A 72 10.81 5.03 12.29
CA TYR A 72 10.18 6.31 12.64
C TYR A 72 11.09 7.52 12.38
N ASP A 73 12.41 7.37 12.42
CA ASP A 73 13.39 8.39 12.03
C ASP A 73 13.61 8.49 10.51
N THR A 74 12.96 7.63 9.71
CA THR A 74 12.92 7.74 8.25
C THR A 74 12.01 8.91 7.83
N LYS A 75 12.48 10.15 8.04
CA LYS A 75 11.84 11.39 7.55
C LYS A 75 12.23 11.68 6.09
N PRO A 76 11.45 12.46 5.32
CA PRO A 76 11.82 12.86 3.95
C PRO A 76 13.09 13.73 3.93
N ARG A 77 13.84 13.69 2.82
CA ARG A 77 15.00 14.57 2.60
C ARG A 77 14.59 15.85 1.86
N PRO A 78 15.31 16.99 2.01
CA PRO A 78 14.87 18.29 1.48
C PRO A 78 14.66 18.40 -0.04
N THR A 79 15.16 17.44 -0.83
CA THR A 79 15.05 17.40 -2.29
C THR A 79 14.47 16.08 -2.82
N GLU A 80 13.85 15.28 -1.95
CA GLU A 80 13.32 13.96 -2.28
C GLU A 80 11.87 14.06 -2.77
N THR A 81 11.52 13.36 -3.84
CA THR A 81 10.12 13.39 -4.31
C THR A 81 9.24 12.55 -3.38
N ALA A 82 7.93 12.84 -3.39
CA ALA A 82 6.94 12.02 -2.69
C ALA A 82 7.00 10.53 -3.10
N VAL A 83 7.40 10.22 -4.34
CA VAL A 83 7.55 8.84 -4.83
C VAL A 83 8.78 8.17 -4.22
N ASP A 84 9.92 8.87 -4.21
CA ASP A 84 11.17 8.35 -3.64
C ASP A 84 11.04 8.14 -2.12
N TYR A 85 10.40 9.08 -1.41
CA TYR A 85 10.12 8.96 0.02
C TYR A 85 9.20 7.77 0.32
N TRP A 86 8.11 7.58 -0.45
CA TRP A 86 7.23 6.42 -0.31
C TRP A 86 7.99 5.09 -0.50
N ILE A 87 8.81 4.99 -1.54
CA ILE A 87 9.64 3.80 -1.82
C ILE A 87 10.65 3.55 -0.69
N ARG A 88 11.31 4.60 -0.18
CA ARG A 88 12.29 4.48 0.91
C ARG A 88 11.63 4.11 2.24
N LEU A 89 10.45 4.63 2.53
CA LEU A 89 9.70 4.34 3.75
C LEU A 89 9.17 2.90 3.78
N ASN A 90 8.72 2.36 2.64
CA ASN A 90 8.40 0.93 2.52
C ASN A 90 9.64 0.05 2.76
N LYS A 91 10.78 0.35 2.12
CA LYS A 91 12.05 -0.36 2.37
C LYS A 91 12.51 -0.27 3.83
N ALA A 92 12.21 0.83 4.51
CA ALA A 92 12.51 1.00 5.93
C ALA A 92 11.62 0.11 6.82
N ILE A 93 10.31 -0.01 6.56
CA ILE A 93 9.47 -0.94 7.35
C ILE A 93 9.85 -2.40 7.09
N ASP A 94 10.18 -2.78 5.85
CA ASP A 94 10.67 -4.13 5.53
C ASP A 94 11.93 -4.47 6.34
N THR A 95 12.88 -3.53 6.38
CA THR A 95 14.12 -3.63 7.15
C THR A 95 13.84 -3.70 8.66
N ALA A 96 12.88 -2.92 9.16
CA ALA A 96 12.48 -2.93 10.57
C ALA A 96 11.80 -4.25 10.96
N VAL A 97 10.92 -4.76 10.11
CA VAL A 97 10.23 -6.05 10.27
C VAL A 97 11.23 -7.21 10.27
N ASP A 98 12.19 -7.25 9.34
CA ASP A 98 13.24 -8.29 9.33
C ASP A 98 14.29 -8.11 10.44
N GLY A 99 14.43 -6.91 11.01
CA GLY A 99 15.11 -6.68 12.28
C GLY A 99 14.36 -7.30 13.47
N LEU A 100 13.06 -6.98 13.60
CA LEU A 100 12.21 -7.43 14.70
C LEU A 100 11.99 -8.95 14.70
N LYS A 101 11.81 -9.59 13.54
CA LYS A 101 11.73 -11.06 13.44
C LYS A 101 12.95 -11.75 14.08
N ARG A 102 14.15 -11.21 13.88
CA ARG A 102 15.40 -11.72 14.50
C ARG A 102 15.47 -11.46 16.01
N GLN A 103 14.66 -10.56 16.55
CA GLN A 103 14.45 -10.36 17.99
C GLN A 103 13.27 -11.18 18.57
N GLY A 104 12.62 -12.04 17.78
CA GLY A 104 11.41 -12.76 18.18
C GLY A 104 10.16 -11.87 18.29
N LYS A 105 10.14 -10.73 17.59
CA LYS A 105 9.06 -9.72 17.61
C LYS A 105 8.43 -9.55 16.23
N THR A 106 7.22 -9.02 16.20
CA THR A 106 6.46 -8.70 14.97
C THR A 106 6.06 -7.22 14.95
N VAL A 107 5.61 -6.75 13.79
CA VAL A 107 4.85 -5.50 13.63
C VAL A 107 3.43 -5.91 13.22
N ASP A 108 2.42 -5.37 13.88
CA ASP A 108 1.03 -5.81 13.74
C ASP A 108 0.43 -5.41 12.38
N ASN A 109 0.66 -4.16 11.94
CA ASN A 109 0.23 -3.69 10.62
C ASN A 109 1.28 -2.77 9.96
N PRO A 110 2.30 -3.34 9.28
CA PRO A 110 3.36 -2.57 8.61
C PRO A 110 2.81 -1.53 7.61
N SER A 111 1.79 -1.89 6.84
CA SER A 111 1.17 -1.02 5.84
C SER A 111 0.52 0.22 6.45
N ARG A 112 -0.05 0.09 7.66
CA ARG A 112 -0.62 1.21 8.42
C ARG A 112 0.48 2.14 8.94
N GLU A 113 1.56 1.60 9.48
CA GLU A 113 2.72 2.41 9.94
C GLU A 113 3.30 3.25 8.80
N VAL A 114 3.54 2.65 7.64
CA VAL A 114 4.00 3.35 6.42
C VAL A 114 2.99 4.41 5.97
N THR A 115 1.70 4.10 5.96
CA THR A 115 0.63 5.05 5.57
C THR A 115 0.61 6.27 6.49
N VAL A 116 0.68 6.06 7.80
CA VAL A 116 0.72 7.13 8.82
C VAL A 116 1.98 7.99 8.67
N MET A 117 3.16 7.36 8.60
CA MET A 117 4.45 8.05 8.45
C MET A 117 4.58 8.81 7.12
N PHE A 118 3.96 8.33 6.05
CA PHE A 118 3.96 9.02 4.77
C PHE A 118 3.08 10.27 4.81
N ILE A 119 1.84 10.15 5.30
CA ILE A 119 0.89 11.27 5.36
C ILE A 119 1.37 12.36 6.32
N THR A 120 1.84 11.98 7.51
CA THR A 120 2.32 12.91 8.55
C THR A 120 3.57 13.69 8.12
N HIS A 121 4.33 13.16 7.16
CA HIS A 121 5.59 13.75 6.68
C HIS A 121 5.65 13.81 5.15
N CYS A 122 4.53 14.09 4.48
CA CYS A 122 4.51 14.13 3.02
C CYS A 122 5.34 15.33 2.52
N PRO A 123 6.40 15.13 1.70
CA PRO A 123 7.27 16.21 1.24
C PRO A 123 6.64 17.10 0.15
N ASP A 124 5.44 16.75 -0.32
CA ASP A 124 4.74 17.46 -1.39
C ASP A 124 3.48 18.14 -0.86
N THR A 125 3.41 19.47 -1.02
CA THR A 125 2.31 20.28 -0.47
C THR A 125 0.96 20.01 -1.13
N GLU A 126 0.89 19.66 -2.42
CA GLU A 126 -0.38 19.34 -3.07
C GLU A 126 -0.93 18.02 -2.52
N LEU A 127 -0.08 16.99 -2.43
CA LEU A 127 -0.46 15.70 -1.83
C LEU A 127 -0.81 15.84 -0.35
N SER A 128 -0.04 16.61 0.42
CA SER A 128 -0.32 16.85 1.85
C SER A 128 -1.71 17.46 2.07
N LEU A 129 -2.15 18.40 1.20
CA LEU A 129 -3.49 18.97 1.26
C LEU A 129 -4.57 17.93 0.95
N VAL A 130 -4.36 17.07 -0.06
CA VAL A 130 -5.26 15.95 -0.39
C VAL A 130 -5.37 14.94 0.75
N PHE A 131 -4.28 14.65 1.47
CA PHE A 131 -4.32 13.76 2.62
C PHE A 131 -5.07 14.35 3.82
N GLY A 132 -5.10 15.68 3.95
CA GLY A 132 -5.91 16.40 4.94
C GLY A 132 -7.43 16.33 4.73
N CYS A 133 -7.92 15.79 3.60
CA CYS A 133 -9.36 15.77 3.27
C CYS A 133 -10.18 14.66 3.96
N LYS A 134 -9.55 13.62 4.53
CA LYS A 134 -10.21 12.60 5.38
C LYS A 134 -9.32 12.24 6.59
N PRO A 135 -9.90 11.75 7.71
CA PRO A 135 -9.14 11.33 8.88
C PRO A 135 -7.97 10.39 8.56
N LEU A 136 -6.88 10.51 9.33
CA LEU A 136 -5.66 9.71 9.15
C LEU A 136 -5.94 8.21 9.25
N GLU A 137 -6.95 7.85 10.04
CA GLU A 137 -7.36 6.48 10.33
C GLU A 137 -8.07 5.80 9.15
N GLU A 138 -8.63 6.58 8.22
CA GLU A 138 -9.36 6.09 7.05
C GLU A 138 -8.45 5.88 5.83
N TRP A 139 -7.19 6.33 5.86
CA TRP A 139 -6.26 6.11 4.76
C TRP A 139 -5.69 4.69 4.75
N THR A 140 -5.69 4.09 3.57
CA THR A 140 -5.01 2.83 3.27
C THR A 140 -3.75 3.07 2.43
N ALA A 141 -2.80 2.12 2.45
CA ALA A 141 -1.64 2.18 1.56
C ALA A 141 -2.04 2.20 0.07
N THR A 142 -3.16 1.56 -0.28
CA THR A 142 -3.75 1.58 -1.63
C THR A 142 -4.25 2.98 -2.01
N ASP A 143 -4.95 3.69 -1.11
CA ASP A 143 -5.38 5.07 -1.34
C ASP A 143 -4.18 5.99 -1.59
N VAL A 144 -3.14 5.84 -0.77
CA VAL A 144 -1.90 6.62 -0.89
C VAL A 144 -1.22 6.36 -2.23
N GLN A 145 -1.08 5.10 -2.63
CA GLN A 145 -0.50 4.71 -3.92
C GLN A 145 -1.30 5.32 -5.09
N VAL A 146 -2.63 5.21 -5.08
CA VAL A 146 -3.49 5.80 -6.12
C VAL A 146 -3.28 7.32 -6.22
N ARG A 147 -3.31 8.05 -5.11
CA ARG A 147 -3.12 9.51 -5.12
C ARG A 147 -1.71 9.91 -5.56
N LEU A 148 -0.70 9.13 -5.17
CA LEU A 148 0.69 9.32 -5.56
C LEU A 148 0.87 9.16 -7.08
N ASP A 149 0.25 8.14 -7.67
CA ASP A 149 0.29 7.88 -9.12
C ASP A 149 -0.51 8.92 -9.92
N GLU A 150 -1.69 9.33 -9.43
CA GLU A 150 -2.48 10.44 -10.00
C GLU A 150 -1.69 11.75 -10.03
N HIS A 151 -1.03 12.09 -8.92
CA HIS A 151 -0.22 13.30 -8.80
C HIS A 151 1.08 13.22 -9.64
N HIS A 152 1.76 12.08 -9.68
CA HIS A 152 2.93 11.88 -10.54
C HIS A 152 2.57 12.02 -12.02
N ARG A 153 1.42 11.44 -12.44
CA ARG A 153 0.86 11.63 -13.78
C ARG A 153 0.53 13.10 -14.07
N LYS A 154 -0.10 13.81 -13.13
CA LYS A 154 -0.39 15.26 -13.23
C LYS A 154 0.89 16.07 -13.47
N LYS A 155 1.93 15.90 -12.63
CA LYS A 155 3.19 16.65 -12.77
C LYS A 155 3.91 16.35 -14.08
N ARG A 156 3.92 15.09 -14.56
CA ARG A 156 4.46 14.74 -15.88
C ARG A 156 3.72 15.40 -17.05
N LEU A 157 2.41 15.65 -16.93
CA LEU A 157 1.63 16.36 -17.95
C LEU A 157 1.92 17.87 -17.93
N GLN A 158 1.95 18.49 -16.74
CA GLN A 158 2.30 19.91 -16.57
C GLN A 158 3.73 20.22 -17.06
N GLN A 159 4.68 19.32 -16.77
CA GLN A 159 6.06 19.45 -17.25
C GLN A 159 6.14 19.42 -18.78
N ARG A 160 5.34 18.58 -19.46
CA ARG A 160 5.29 18.57 -20.94
C ARG A 160 4.66 19.84 -21.50
N GLN A 161 3.65 20.40 -20.84
CA GLN A 161 3.00 21.65 -21.25
C GLN A 161 3.94 22.86 -21.12
N SER A 162 4.77 22.91 -20.08
CA SER A 162 5.76 24.00 -19.88
C SER A 162 6.94 23.99 -20.86
N PHE A 163 7.13 22.94 -21.65
CA PHE A 163 8.13 22.88 -22.72
C PHE A 163 7.61 23.29 -24.11
N HIS A 164 6.35 23.70 -24.23
CA HIS A 164 5.84 24.35 -25.45
C HIS A 164 5.97 25.88 -25.32
N PRO A 165 6.96 26.53 -25.97
CA PRO A 165 6.93 27.98 -26.11
C PRO A 165 5.68 28.39 -26.90
N ALA A 166 5.01 29.45 -26.47
CA ALA A 166 3.80 29.91 -27.12
C ALA A 166 4.11 30.46 -28.53
N GLY A 167 3.88 29.63 -29.55
CA GLY A 167 3.91 30.07 -30.95
C GLY A 167 2.86 31.16 -31.17
N SER A 168 3.28 32.31 -31.68
CA SER A 168 2.42 33.48 -31.83
C SER A 168 1.23 33.22 -32.75
N LEU A 169 0.14 33.94 -32.47
CA LEU A 169 -1.09 34.03 -33.23
C LEU A 169 -0.86 34.11 -34.76
N GLN A 170 -1.70 33.40 -35.51
CA GLN A 170 -2.37 34.01 -36.65
C GLN A 170 -3.77 33.41 -36.87
N THR A 171 -4.78 34.27 -36.80
CA THR A 171 -6.14 33.97 -37.24
C THR A 171 -6.20 33.96 -38.76
N SER A 172 -6.90 32.97 -39.34
CA SER A 172 -7.57 33.17 -40.62
C SER A 172 -8.92 32.47 -40.59
N GLN A 173 -10.00 33.25 -40.71
CA GLN A 173 -11.32 32.70 -41.00
C GLN A 173 -11.38 32.34 -42.48
N ALA A 174 -12.05 31.24 -42.81
CA ALA A 174 -12.47 30.92 -44.16
C ALA A 174 -13.84 30.24 -44.08
N VAL A 175 -14.90 31.04 -44.19
CA VAL A 175 -16.26 30.53 -44.32
C VAL A 175 -16.44 30.06 -45.76
N ASN A 176 -16.96 28.86 -45.98
CA ASN A 176 -17.54 28.50 -47.26
C ASN A 176 -18.73 27.58 -47.07
N VAL A 177 -19.89 28.04 -47.52
CA VAL A 177 -21.15 27.29 -47.56
C VAL A 177 -21.48 27.07 -49.03
N LEU A 178 -21.69 25.82 -49.43
CA LEU A 178 -22.60 25.48 -50.52
C LEU A 178 -22.96 23.98 -50.48
N GLN A 179 -24.18 23.67 -50.88
CA GLN A 179 -24.83 22.37 -50.69
C GLN A 179 -25.55 21.98 -51.99
N CYS A 180 -25.39 20.72 -52.42
CA CYS A 180 -26.16 20.13 -53.52
C CYS A 180 -26.59 18.69 -53.14
N HIS A 181 -27.81 18.29 -53.49
CA HIS A 181 -28.33 16.94 -53.29
C HIS A 181 -28.15 16.06 -54.54
N ALA A 182 -28.02 14.74 -54.34
CA ALA A 182 -28.77 13.75 -55.12
C ALA A 182 -28.81 12.38 -54.37
N GLN A 183 -30.00 11.77 -54.34
CA GLN A 183 -30.26 10.34 -54.10
C GLN A 183 -30.73 9.72 -55.46
N PRO A 184 -31.01 8.41 -55.65
CA PRO A 184 -31.49 7.38 -54.69
C PRO A 184 -30.54 6.14 -54.66
N ASP A 185 -30.88 4.87 -54.38
CA ASP A 185 -32.16 4.15 -54.19
C ASP A 185 -31.94 2.80 -53.44
N SER A 186 -33.02 2.01 -53.31
CA SER A 186 -33.09 0.54 -53.15
C SER A 186 -32.84 -0.09 -51.77
N GLN A 187 -33.96 -0.50 -51.15
CA GLN A 187 -34.08 -1.54 -50.11
C GLN A 187 -34.25 -2.94 -50.78
N PRO A 188 -34.19 -4.10 -50.08
CA PRO A 188 -35.20 -4.49 -49.07
C PRO A 188 -34.69 -5.37 -47.89
N ALA A 189 -35.64 -5.86 -47.07
CA ALA A 189 -35.44 -6.91 -46.04
C ALA A 189 -35.43 -8.33 -46.68
N VAL A 190 -35.47 -9.50 -45.99
CA VAL A 190 -36.42 -9.98 -44.94
C VAL A 190 -35.78 -11.04 -43.99
N SER A 191 -36.44 -11.31 -42.86
CA SER A 191 -36.07 -12.14 -41.68
C SER A 191 -36.35 -13.67 -41.77
N ILE A 192 -36.51 -14.35 -40.60
CA ILE A 192 -36.94 -15.75 -40.28
C ILE A 192 -35.76 -16.74 -40.09
N LEU A 193 -35.63 -17.60 -39.05
CA LEU A 193 -36.20 -17.81 -37.68
C LEU A 193 -35.11 -18.59 -36.85
N SER A 194 -35.18 -19.14 -35.62
CA SER A 194 -36.19 -19.57 -34.59
C SER A 194 -35.58 -19.31 -33.16
N VAL A 195 -36.16 -19.50 -31.95
CA VAL A 195 -37.11 -20.46 -31.28
C VAL A 195 -36.42 -21.80 -30.93
N ASP A 196 -36.45 -22.41 -29.73
CA ASP A 196 -37.27 -22.40 -28.48
C ASP A 196 -36.39 -22.19 -27.19
N LEU A 197 -36.85 -22.23 -25.91
CA LEU A 197 -38.03 -21.75 -25.15
C LEU A 197 -37.75 -22.04 -23.64
N LEU A 198 -38.47 -21.40 -22.70
CA LEU A 198 -38.36 -21.62 -21.23
C LEU A 198 -39.22 -22.80 -20.73
N PRO A 199 -38.94 -23.37 -19.53
CA PRO A 199 -39.70 -22.93 -18.34
C PRO A 199 -38.83 -22.75 -17.07
N ALA A 200 -39.46 -22.27 -15.99
CA ALA A 200 -38.87 -22.04 -14.67
C ALA A 200 -39.22 -23.15 -13.66
N ASP A 201 -38.62 -23.09 -12.47
CA ASP A 201 -39.22 -23.63 -11.24
C ASP A 201 -38.92 -22.70 -10.04
N ALA A 202 -39.68 -22.86 -8.95
CA ALA A 202 -39.68 -21.97 -7.78
C ALA A 202 -39.08 -22.63 -6.52
N GLY A 203 -38.52 -21.82 -5.61
CA GLY A 203 -37.94 -22.29 -4.36
C GLY A 203 -38.12 -21.29 -3.22
N SER A 204 -39.20 -21.42 -2.45
CA SER A 204 -39.49 -20.56 -1.30
C SER A 204 -38.86 -21.13 -0.01
N VAL A 205 -38.07 -20.32 0.71
CA VAL A 205 -37.67 -20.61 2.09
C VAL A 205 -37.71 -19.34 2.95
N VAL A 206 -38.82 -19.21 3.68
CA VAL A 206 -39.11 -18.48 4.93
C VAL A 206 -38.13 -17.41 5.45
N ALA A 207 -38.67 -16.22 5.76
CA ALA A 207 -38.03 -15.27 6.68
C ALA A 207 -38.11 -15.75 8.14
N SER A 208 -37.18 -15.32 8.99
CA SER A 208 -37.29 -15.52 10.45
C SER A 208 -36.76 -14.30 11.20
N GLU A 209 -37.64 -13.65 11.96
CA GLU A 209 -37.29 -12.52 12.81
C GLU A 209 -36.72 -13.01 14.15
N ALA A 210 -35.54 -12.52 14.52
CA ALA A 210 -34.91 -12.79 15.81
C ALA A 210 -34.42 -11.48 16.46
N GLY A 211 -35.36 -10.61 16.83
CA GLY A 211 -35.06 -9.39 17.56
C GLY A 211 -34.60 -9.69 18.99
N GLN A 212 -33.35 -9.35 19.33
CA GLN A 212 -32.85 -9.35 20.70
C GLN A 212 -32.31 -7.97 21.07
N ASN A 213 -33.17 -7.17 21.72
CA ASN A 213 -32.74 -5.95 22.40
C ASN A 213 -31.98 -6.32 23.68
N LEU A 214 -30.67 -6.10 23.72
CA LEU A 214 -29.88 -6.20 24.96
C LEU A 214 -29.03 -4.97 25.22
N SER A 215 -29.58 -4.11 26.09
CA SER A 215 -28.89 -3.34 27.12
C SER A 215 -27.62 -2.57 26.75
N TYR A 216 -27.79 -1.27 26.45
CA TYR A 216 -26.74 -0.29 26.70
C TYR A 216 -26.60 -0.06 28.22
N ASP A 217 -25.76 -0.85 28.90
CA ASP A 217 -25.02 -0.34 30.06
C ASP A 217 -23.84 -1.25 30.47
N SER A 218 -22.88 -0.70 31.22
CA SER A 218 -21.65 -1.34 31.75
C SER A 218 -20.44 -1.49 30.81
N LEU A 219 -19.67 -0.40 30.64
CA LEU A 219 -18.24 -0.48 30.28
C LEU A 219 -17.35 -0.38 31.54
N PRO A 220 -16.52 -1.38 31.87
CA PRO A 220 -15.56 -1.26 32.96
C PRO A 220 -14.42 -0.29 32.59
N GLY A 221 -14.23 0.76 33.39
CA GLY A 221 -13.31 1.86 33.07
C GLY A 221 -11.83 1.51 33.23
N ILE A 222 -11.13 1.24 32.11
CA ILE A 222 -9.67 1.07 32.11
C ILE A 222 -8.97 2.44 32.12
N ARG A 223 -8.40 2.81 33.28
CA ARG A 223 -7.52 3.99 33.43
C ARG A 223 -6.15 3.74 32.78
N THR A 224 -5.84 4.43 31.69
CA THR A 224 -4.47 4.57 31.17
C THR A 224 -3.79 5.85 31.70
N ARG A 225 -2.45 5.90 31.74
CA ARG A 225 -1.67 6.91 32.48
C ARG A 225 -1.52 8.29 31.79
N TYR A 226 -2.51 8.77 31.03
CA TYR A 226 -2.50 10.13 30.46
C TYR A 226 -3.81 10.89 30.71
N GLY A 227 -3.94 11.45 31.91
CA GLY A 227 -5.10 12.21 32.34
C GLY A 227 -5.17 13.64 31.77
N ARG A 228 -5.53 13.80 30.49
CA ARG A 228 -6.06 15.07 29.94
C ARG A 228 -7.17 14.81 28.92
N VAL A 229 -8.34 15.39 29.16
CA VAL A 229 -9.49 15.34 28.24
C VAL A 229 -9.28 16.34 27.11
N VAL A 230 -8.85 15.87 25.93
CA VAL A 230 -8.73 16.71 24.73
C VAL A 230 -10.10 16.88 24.07
N ARG A 231 -10.93 17.79 24.61
CA ARG A 231 -12.16 18.29 23.98
C ARG A 231 -12.17 19.78 23.50
N PRO A 232 -11.08 20.43 23.02
CA PRO A 232 -11.18 21.77 22.42
C PRO A 232 -11.77 21.76 21.00
N VAL A 233 -11.21 20.96 20.10
CA VAL A 233 -11.33 21.18 18.63
C VAL A 233 -12.76 20.96 18.12
N VAL A 234 -13.40 19.85 18.49
CA VAL A 234 -14.78 19.53 18.06
C VAL A 234 -15.78 20.61 18.54
N ARG A 235 -15.61 21.10 19.78
CA ARG A 235 -16.44 22.20 20.31
C ARG A 235 -16.19 23.52 19.58
N LEU A 236 -14.95 23.83 19.21
CA LEU A 236 -14.63 25.04 18.44
C LEU A 236 -15.32 25.02 17.06
N ILE A 237 -15.26 23.90 16.35
CA ILE A 237 -15.90 23.71 15.04
C ILE A 237 -17.43 23.83 15.13
N GLN A 238 -18.06 23.24 16.16
CA GLN A 238 -19.51 23.39 16.39
C GLN A 238 -19.90 24.83 16.73
N ASN A 239 -19.13 25.55 17.56
CA ASN A 239 -19.40 26.94 17.92
C ASN A 239 -19.28 27.88 16.71
N MET A 240 -18.29 27.67 15.86
CA MET A 240 -18.15 28.44 14.60
C MET A 240 -19.32 28.19 13.64
N ARG A 241 -19.78 26.94 13.50
CA ARG A 241 -20.97 26.63 12.67
C ARG A 241 -22.24 27.31 13.19
N GLN A 242 -22.48 27.33 14.51
CA GLN A 242 -23.64 28.02 15.06
C GLN A 242 -23.55 29.55 14.92
N LYS A 243 -22.37 30.16 15.10
CA LYS A 243 -22.18 31.61 14.89
C LYS A 243 -22.40 32.06 13.43
N VAL A 244 -22.17 31.20 12.44
CA VAL A 244 -22.47 31.49 11.02
C VAL A 244 -23.96 31.34 10.70
N LEU A 245 -24.67 30.45 11.40
CA LEU A 245 -26.11 30.23 11.19
C LEU A 245 -27.02 31.21 11.96
N ALA A 246 -26.56 31.75 13.09
CA ALA A 246 -27.26 32.77 13.88
C ALA A 246 -26.92 34.22 13.45
N GLY A 247 -26.46 34.40 12.20
CA GLY A 247 -25.91 35.65 11.68
C GLY A 247 -26.75 36.28 10.55
N ARG A 248 -28.06 36.38 10.73
CA ARG A 248 -29.00 37.18 9.93
C ARG A 248 -30.11 37.73 10.81
#